data_AF-A0A9D9BHZ0-F1
#
_entry.id   AF-A0A9D9BHZ0-F1
#
_cell.length_a   1.000
_cell.length_b   1.000
_cell.length_c   1.000
_cell.angle_alpha   90.00
_cell.angle_beta   90.00
_cell.angle_gamma   90.00
#
_symmetry.space_group_name_H-M   'P 1'
#
loop_
_entity.id
_entity.type
_entity.pdbx_description
1 polymer ?
#
loop_
_entity_poly.entity_id
_entity_poly.type
_entity_poly.pdbx_seq_one_letter_code
_entity_poly.pdbx_strand_id
1 'polypeptide(L)'
;MNELKDEIEEARVRVAHLRGKAERPGSRLEDDYALEKARTRLLTLELRLMKQMQGKGATDPKPKLSKQGQTHSPGRASEIRAHRNYAIRTNSEQKLSLPRRKAEEAFAILAEKGSRKPSETAREEGQ
;
A
#
# COMPACT_ATOMS: atom_id res chain seq x y z
N MET A 1 -13.49 -14.93 -23.01
CA MET A 1 -12.42 -14.00 -23.48
C MET A 1 -12.96 -12.59 -23.66
N ASN A 2 -14.23 -12.42 -24.04
CA ASN A 2 -14.86 -11.10 -24.21
C ASN A 2 -15.22 -10.45 -22.87
N GLU A 3 -15.75 -11.22 -21.91
CA GLU A 3 -16.12 -10.71 -20.57
C GLU A 3 -15.03 -9.90 -19.86
N LEU A 4 -13.77 -10.36 -19.89
CA LEU A 4 -12.66 -9.62 -19.27
C LEU A 4 -12.33 -8.32 -20.01
N LYS A 5 -12.48 -8.31 -21.34
CA LYS A 5 -12.30 -7.10 -22.15
C LYS A 5 -13.44 -6.11 -21.88
N ASP A 6 -14.67 -6.60 -21.75
CA ASP A 6 -15.84 -5.81 -21.41
C ASP A 6 -15.70 -5.19 -20.01
N GLU A 7 -15.21 -5.96 -19.01
CA GLU A 7 -14.88 -5.45 -17.67
C GLU A 7 -13.79 -4.36 -17.70
N ILE A 8 -12.78 -4.50 -18.58
CA ILE A 8 -11.72 -3.50 -18.75
C ILE A 8 -12.30 -2.22 -19.35
N GLU A 9 -13.14 -2.34 -20.37
CA GLU A 9 -13.77 -1.20 -21.01
C GLU A 9 -14.70 -0.45 -20.05
N GLU A 10 -15.51 -1.17 -19.28
CA GLU A 10 -16.32 -0.58 -18.22
C GLU A 10 -15.47 0.14 -17.16
N ALA A 11 -14.36 -0.48 -16.73
CA ALA A 11 -13.43 0.14 -15.79
C ALA A 11 -12.81 1.43 -16.35
N ARG A 12 -12.50 1.48 -17.64
CA ARG A 12 -12.00 2.69 -18.33
C ARG A 12 -13.04 3.81 -18.31
N VAL A 13 -14.29 3.50 -18.61
CA VAL A 13 -15.40 4.46 -18.54
C VAL A 13 -15.54 5.02 -17.11
N ARG A 14 -15.47 4.16 -16.09
CA ARG A 14 -15.53 4.59 -14.68
C ARG A 14 -14.36 5.50 -14.30
N VAL A 15 -13.14 5.21 -14.77
CA VAL A 15 -11.97 6.08 -14.54
C VAL A 15 -12.17 7.44 -15.22
N ALA A 16 -12.63 7.47 -16.47
CA ALA A 16 -12.88 8.71 -17.19
C ALA A 16 -13.92 9.59 -16.48
N HIS A 17 -15.02 8.98 -16.00
CA HIS A 17 -16.05 9.68 -15.24
C HIS A 17 -15.54 10.26 -13.92
N LEU A 18 -14.80 9.46 -13.14
CA LEU A 18 -14.25 9.90 -11.85
C LEU A 18 -13.15 10.95 -12.02
N ARG A 19 -12.39 10.88 -13.11
CA ARG A 19 -11.38 11.89 -13.45
C ARG A 19 -12.01 13.27 -13.62
N GLY A 20 -13.12 13.36 -14.35
CA GLY A 20 -13.85 14.61 -14.51
C GLY A 20 -14.51 15.14 -13.23
N LYS A 21 -14.65 14.32 -12.18
CA LYS A 21 -15.11 14.75 -10.86
C LYS A 21 -13.95 15.25 -9.99
N ALA A 22 -12.86 14.49 -9.96
CA ALA A 22 -11.65 14.79 -9.19
C ALA A 22 -10.92 16.05 -9.69
N GLU A 23 -10.91 16.30 -11.00
CA GLU A 23 -10.25 17.49 -11.59
C GLU A 23 -11.03 18.81 -11.36
N ARG A 24 -12.22 18.76 -10.76
CA ARG A 24 -13.00 19.97 -10.47
C ARG A 24 -12.33 20.79 -9.37
N PRO A 25 -12.25 22.13 -9.50
CA PRO A 25 -11.82 22.98 -8.40
C PRO A 25 -12.72 22.79 -7.18
N GLY A 26 -12.13 22.46 -6.04
CA GLY A 26 -12.89 22.14 -4.81
C GLY A 26 -13.47 20.73 -4.77
N SER A 27 -12.98 19.81 -5.61
CA SER A 27 -13.25 18.38 -5.48
C SER A 27 -12.87 17.90 -4.08
N ARG A 28 -13.65 16.95 -3.55
CA ARG A 28 -13.41 16.44 -2.22
C ARG A 28 -12.36 15.32 -2.29
N LEU A 29 -11.65 15.10 -1.18
CA LEU A 29 -10.68 14.00 -1.07
C LEU A 29 -11.30 12.63 -1.39
N GLU A 30 -12.60 12.46 -1.16
CA GLU A 30 -13.34 11.25 -1.50
C GLU A 30 -13.42 11.00 -3.02
N ASP A 31 -13.47 12.06 -3.84
CA ASP A 31 -13.47 11.95 -5.30
C ASP A 31 -12.11 11.48 -5.84
N ASP A 32 -11.02 12.02 -5.26
CA ASP A 32 -9.66 11.57 -5.55
C ASP A 32 -9.44 10.11 -5.15
N TYR A 33 -9.92 9.72 -3.96
CA TYR A 33 -9.86 8.34 -3.51
C TYR A 33 -10.67 7.39 -4.40
N ALA A 34 -11.86 7.81 -4.82
CA ALA A 34 -12.68 7.03 -5.74
C ALA A 34 -11.98 6.85 -7.10
N LEU A 35 -11.36 7.91 -7.63
CA LEU A 35 -10.57 7.84 -8.86
C LEU A 35 -9.39 6.87 -8.72
N GLU A 36 -8.65 6.93 -7.62
CA GLU A 36 -7.50 6.05 -7.38
C GLU A 36 -7.92 4.58 -7.26
N LYS A 37 -9.05 4.32 -6.58
CA LYS A 37 -9.65 2.99 -6.49
C LYS A 37 -10.05 2.46 -7.88
N ALA A 38 -10.63 3.31 -8.73
CA ALA A 38 -11.00 2.92 -10.10
C ALA A 38 -9.77 2.64 -10.97
N ARG A 39 -8.71 3.44 -10.86
CA ARG A 39 -7.42 3.20 -11.54
C ARG A 39 -6.79 1.88 -11.12
N THR A 40 -6.77 1.61 -9.82
CA THR A 40 -6.26 0.34 -9.27
C THR A 40 -7.05 -0.87 -9.80
N ARG A 41 -8.39 -0.73 -9.90
CA ARG A 41 -9.24 -1.79 -10.48
C ARG A 41 -8.91 -2.03 -11.96
N LEU A 42 -8.79 -0.96 -12.75
CA LEU A 42 -8.42 -1.05 -14.17
C LEU A 42 -7.06 -1.76 -14.33
N LEU A 43 -6.03 -1.34 -13.60
CA LEU A 43 -4.71 -1.94 -13.63
C LEU A 43 -4.74 -3.44 -13.29
N THR A 44 -5.52 -3.81 -12.28
CA THR A 44 -5.67 -5.23 -11.89
C THR A 44 -6.26 -6.08 -13.00
N LEU A 45 -7.25 -5.55 -13.73
CA LEU A 45 -7.87 -6.25 -14.85
C LEU A 45 -6.91 -6.36 -16.04
N GLU A 46 -6.18 -5.30 -16.37
CA GLU A 46 -5.17 -5.30 -17.43
C GLU A 46 -4.04 -6.31 -17.13
N LEU A 47 -3.55 -6.37 -15.89
CA LEU A 47 -2.58 -7.38 -15.46
C LEU A 47 -3.14 -8.80 -15.56
N ARG A 48 -4.42 -9.01 -15.26
CA ARG A 48 -5.07 -10.32 -15.42
C ARG A 48 -5.14 -10.73 -16.89
N LEU A 49 -5.49 -9.79 -17.78
CA LEU A 49 -5.51 -10.03 -19.23
C LEU A 49 -4.11 -10.41 -19.73
N MET A 50 -3.08 -9.65 -19.34
CA MET A 50 -1.69 -9.96 -19.69
C MET A 50 -1.26 -11.34 -19.20
N LYS A 51 -1.57 -11.71 -17.95
CA LYS A 51 -1.29 -13.05 -17.41
C LYS A 51 -2.02 -14.15 -18.17
N GLN A 52 -3.26 -13.92 -18.59
CA GLN A 52 -4.02 -14.88 -19.39
C GLN A 52 -3.40 -15.09 -20.79
N MET A 53 -2.83 -14.03 -21.37
CA MET A 53 -2.08 -14.11 -22.62
C MET A 53 -0.75 -14.84 -22.44
N GLN A 54 -0.04 -14.61 -21.34
CA GLN A 54 1.23 -15.27 -21.02
C GLN A 54 1.06 -16.76 -20.69
N GLY A 55 -0.01 -17.13 -19.96
CA GLY A 55 -0.29 -18.51 -19.56
C GLY A 55 -0.75 -19.44 -20.70
N LYS A 56 -1.06 -18.90 -21.89
CA LYS A 56 -1.39 -19.71 -23.07
C LYS A 56 -0.16 -20.12 -23.89
N GLY A 57 1.03 -19.61 -23.59
CA GLY A 57 2.27 -19.87 -24.33
C GLY A 57 3.38 -20.58 -23.55
N ALA A 58 3.20 -20.87 -22.26
CA ALA A 58 4.22 -21.52 -21.43
C ALA A 58 3.72 -22.86 -20.89
N THR A 59 3.70 -23.89 -21.75
CA THR A 59 3.79 -25.27 -21.30
C THR A 59 5.22 -25.53 -20.82
N ASP A 60 5.55 -25.08 -19.63
CA ASP A 60 6.64 -25.69 -18.87
C ASP A 60 6.07 -26.90 -18.13
N PRO A 61 6.47 -28.14 -18.47
CA PRO A 61 6.07 -29.31 -17.70
C PRO A 61 6.77 -29.25 -16.33
N LYS A 62 6.08 -28.75 -15.31
CA LYS A 62 6.55 -28.89 -13.93
C LYS A 62 6.62 -30.38 -13.57
N PRO A 63 7.74 -30.88 -13.04
CA PRO A 63 7.89 -32.29 -12.71
C PRO A 63 6.96 -32.65 -11.54
N LYS A 64 6.22 -33.74 -11.72
CA LYS A 64 5.38 -34.35 -10.67
C LYS A 64 6.29 -34.82 -9.54
N LEU A 65 6.27 -34.13 -8.41
CA LEU A 65 6.80 -34.70 -7.17
C LEU A 65 5.68 -35.55 -6.55
N SER A 66 5.70 -36.84 -6.87
CA SER A 66 4.94 -37.87 -6.16
C SER A 66 5.37 -37.90 -4.69
N LYS A 67 4.43 -37.68 -3.76
CA LYS A 67 4.49 -38.30 -2.44
C LYS A 67 3.16 -38.96 -2.14
N GLN A 68 3.27 -40.28 -2.04
CA GLN A 68 2.27 -41.29 -1.75
C GLN A 68 2.17 -41.46 -0.22
N GLY A 69 0.96 -41.68 0.30
CA GLY A 69 0.66 -41.99 1.72
C GLY A 69 0.29 -40.76 2.55
N GLN A 70 -0.74 -40.71 3.40
CA GLN A 70 -1.49 -41.76 4.10
C GLN A 70 -2.86 -41.19 4.60
N THR A 71 -3.89 -42.03 4.49
CA THR A 71 -5.02 -42.30 5.41
C THR A 71 -5.65 -41.24 6.35
N HIS A 72 -6.97 -41.11 6.21
CA HIS A 72 -8.05 -40.85 7.21
C HIS A 72 -8.10 -39.54 8.03
N SER A 73 -9.05 -38.66 7.70
CA SER A 73 -10.21 -38.25 8.54
C SER A 73 -10.78 -36.87 8.15
N PRO A 74 -12.10 -36.64 8.26
CA PRO A 74 -12.75 -35.43 7.79
C PRO A 74 -12.82 -34.37 8.91
N GLY A 75 -12.35 -33.15 8.63
CA GLY A 75 -12.57 -32.02 9.53
C GLY A 75 -11.63 -30.84 9.29
N ARG A 76 -12.21 -29.64 9.19
CA ARG A 76 -11.57 -28.31 9.19
C ARG A 76 -10.82 -27.88 7.93
N ALA A 77 -11.60 -27.59 6.88
CA ALA A 77 -11.13 -26.83 5.71
C ALA A 77 -11.39 -25.30 5.82
N SER A 78 -11.33 -24.70 7.02
CA SER A 78 -11.67 -23.28 7.23
C SER A 78 -10.59 -22.41 7.88
N GLU A 79 -9.38 -22.92 8.17
CA GLU A 79 -8.35 -22.11 8.89
C GLU A 79 -7.08 -21.78 8.10
N ILE A 80 -6.81 -22.42 6.96
CA ILE A 80 -5.53 -22.22 6.25
C ILE A 80 -5.53 -20.97 5.33
N ARG A 81 -6.67 -20.26 5.21
CA ARG A 81 -6.78 -19.10 4.31
C ARG A 81 -6.44 -17.75 4.96
N ALA A 82 -6.20 -17.70 6.27
CA ALA A 82 -5.96 -16.45 7.00
C ALA A 82 -4.48 -16.00 7.09
N HIS A 83 -3.50 -16.86 6.77
CA HIS A 83 -2.08 -16.54 7.01
C HIS A 83 -1.25 -16.18 5.76
N ARG A 84 -1.86 -16.12 4.56
CA ARG A 84 -1.13 -15.78 3.32
C ARG A 84 -1.05 -14.28 3.02
N ASN A 85 -1.35 -13.41 3.98
CA ASN A 85 -1.29 -11.96 3.82
C ASN A 85 -0.22 -11.27 4.71
N TYR A 86 0.59 -12.03 5.45
CA TYR A 86 1.55 -11.47 6.43
C TYR A 86 3.03 -11.72 6.12
N ALA A 87 3.41 -11.96 4.86
CA ALA A 87 4.80 -12.25 4.54
C ALA A 87 5.27 -11.57 3.24
N ILE A 88 5.20 -10.24 3.19
CA ILE A 88 6.16 -9.42 2.42
C ILE A 88 6.41 -8.12 3.19
N ARG A 89 7.17 -8.20 4.29
CA ARG A 89 7.88 -7.05 4.85
C ARG A 89 9.37 -7.29 4.64
N THR A 90 9.89 -6.81 3.52
CA THR A 90 11.34 -6.68 3.33
C THR A 90 11.62 -5.31 2.74
N ASN A 91 12.21 -4.46 3.58
CA ASN A 91 12.95 -3.24 3.26
C ASN A 91 12.22 -2.15 2.46
N SER A 92 11.34 -1.41 3.13
CA SER A 92 11.18 0.00 2.80
C SER A 92 12.09 0.80 3.73
N GLU A 93 13.25 1.25 3.24
CA GLU A 93 13.85 2.45 3.79
C GLU A 93 12.76 3.53 3.73
N GLN A 94 12.23 3.89 4.89
CA GLN A 94 11.27 4.95 5.02
C GLN A 94 12.00 6.23 4.63
N LYS A 95 11.89 6.65 3.36
CA LYS A 95 12.14 8.03 2.99
C LYS A 95 11.10 8.86 3.73
N LEU A 96 11.47 9.32 4.92
CA LEU A 96 10.67 10.20 5.76
C LEU A 96 10.19 11.34 4.86
N SER A 97 8.87 11.54 4.80
CA SER A 97 8.28 12.60 3.98
C SER A 97 8.89 13.95 4.43
N LEU A 98 9.22 14.82 3.48
CA LEU A 98 9.85 16.12 3.71
C LEU A 98 9.20 16.92 4.87
N PRO A 99 7.85 16.95 5.02
CA PRO A 99 7.20 17.53 6.20
C PRO A 99 7.59 16.92 7.55
N ARG A 100 7.73 15.59 7.62
CA ARG A 100 8.09 14.89 8.86
C ARG A 100 9.53 15.16 9.27
N ARG A 101 10.46 15.20 8.31
CA ARG A 101 11.86 15.58 8.56
C ARG A 101 11.98 17.01 9.09
N LYS A 102 11.24 17.96 8.49
CA LYS A 102 11.20 19.35 8.98
C LYS A 102 10.62 19.47 10.39
N ALA A 103 9.60 18.66 10.72
CA ALA A 103 9.04 18.63 12.06
C ALA A 103 10.05 18.08 13.08
N GLU A 104 10.74 16.98 12.76
CA GLU A 104 11.76 16.37 13.64
C GLU A 104 12.95 17.32 13.88
N GLU A 105 13.40 18.06 12.86
CA GLU A 105 14.43 19.11 13.01
C GLU A 105 13.97 20.25 13.92
N ALA A 106 12.71 20.71 13.79
CA ALA A 106 12.16 21.76 14.66
C ALA A 106 12.03 21.31 16.13
N PHE A 107 11.66 20.04 16.36
CA PHE A 107 11.59 19.46 17.71
C PHE A 107 12.97 19.27 18.34
N ALA A 108 14.00 18.91 17.56
CA ALA A 108 15.37 18.79 18.05
C ALA A 108 15.91 20.15 18.56
N ILE A 109 15.65 21.24 17.83
CA ILE A 109 16.05 22.60 18.22
C ILE A 109 15.35 23.03 19.53
N LEU A 110 14.07 22.68 19.71
CA LEU A 110 13.32 22.98 20.93
C LEU A 110 13.81 22.17 22.14
N ALA A 111 14.18 20.91 21.93
CA ALA A 111 14.74 20.06 22.98
C ALA A 111 16.11 20.56 23.47
N GLU A 112 16.94 21.08 22.55
CA GLU A 112 18.22 21.70 22.90
C GLU A 112 18.04 23.04 23.64
N LYS A 113 16.98 23.78 23.33
CA LYS A 113 16.64 25.04 24.04
C LYS A 113 16.08 24.81 25.45
N GLY A 114 15.52 23.63 25.72
CA GLY A 114 14.98 23.25 27.03
C GLY A 114 15.99 22.65 28.01
N SER A 115 17.23 22.37 27.58
CA SER A 115 18.26 21.73 28.43
C SER A 115 19.19 22.72 29.15
N ARG A 116 19.08 24.03 28.88
CA ARG A 116 19.77 25.05 29.67
C ARG A 116 19.04 25.25 30.99
N LYS A 117 19.35 24.39 31.97
CA LYS A 117 19.12 24.69 33.38
C LYS A 117 19.77 26.05 33.66
N PRO A 118 19.07 27.03 34.27
CA PRO A 118 19.75 28.21 34.77
C PRO A 118 20.69 27.74 35.88
N SER A 119 21.99 27.71 35.60
CA SER A 119 23.01 27.62 36.63
C SER A 119 22.92 28.91 37.45
N GLU A 120 22.34 28.74 38.61
CA GLU A 120 22.49 29.52 39.84
C GLU A 120 23.90 30.13 39.98
N THR A 121 24.08 31.40 39.58
CA THR A 121 25.14 32.29 40.07
C THR A 121 24.82 33.74 39.71
N ALA A 122 24.36 34.52 40.69
CA ALA A 122 24.72 35.93 40.89
C ALA A 122 24.06 36.41 42.19
N ARG A 123 24.80 36.26 43.29
CA ARG A 123 24.55 36.89 44.58
C ARG A 123 25.49 38.10 44.65
N GLU A 124 24.96 39.27 44.36
CA GLU A 124 25.53 40.63 44.56
C GLU A 124 24.42 41.57 44.09
N GLU A 125 24.08 42.71 44.66
CA GLU A 125 24.43 43.45 45.87
C GLU A 125 23.38 44.57 45.91
N GLY A 126 22.92 45.01 47.08
CA GLY A 126 22.13 46.25 47.16
C GLY A 126 21.11 46.30 48.27
N GLN A 127 21.58 46.56 49.50
CA GLN A 127 21.01 47.56 50.39
C GLN A 127 22.01 47.91 51.49
#